data_AF-A0A382KZV1-F1
#
_entry.id   AF-A0A382KZV1-F1
#
_cell.length_a   1.000
_cell.length_b   1.000
_cell.length_c   1.000
_cell.angle_alpha   90.00
_cell.angle_beta   90.00
_cell.angle_gamma   90.00
#
_symmetry.space_group_name_H-M   'P 1'
#
loop_
_entity.id
_entity.type
_entity.pdbx_description
1 polymer ?
#
loop_
_entity_poly.entity_id
_entity_poly.type
_entity_poly.pdbx_seq_one_letter_code
_entity_poly.pdbx_strand_id
1 'polypeptide(L)'
;ADLIFKKIRFTNYNNQENLITFALEWTDPVTASKWANEYIEHLNDYIRIQAVVEAESSIGFLQKKLDQTSVVGLRTILYGMIEQQTQTIMLADARKEYAFKIIDAAVVPDERVRPNKTIILVIATFAGFAFSLFYAVFSIYTVPLIKDVIGIKETQPLIDIDSIPLINKVLKKFR
;
A
#
# COMPACT_ATOMS: atom_id res chain seq x y z
N ALA A 1 -16.34 -0.29 11.68
CA ALA A 1 -15.87 0.92 10.96
C ALA A 1 -14.35 0.93 10.76
N ASP A 2 -13.53 0.49 11.74
CA ASP A 2 -12.06 0.58 11.69
C ASP A 2 -11.33 -0.15 10.55
N LEU A 3 -11.87 -1.26 10.01
CA LEU A 3 -11.20 -2.01 8.94
C LEU A 3 -11.25 -1.31 7.58
N ILE A 4 -12.21 -0.41 7.38
CA ILE A 4 -12.41 0.31 6.12
C ILE A 4 -11.32 1.38 5.98
N PHE A 5 -11.07 2.17 7.02
CA PHE A 5 -10.09 3.26 7.00
C PHE A 5 -8.64 2.78 6.88
N LYS A 6 -8.31 1.58 7.38
CA LYS A 6 -6.94 1.02 7.26
C LYS A 6 -6.54 0.73 5.80
N LYS A 7 -7.52 0.58 4.90
CA LYS A 7 -7.32 0.14 3.51
C LYS A 7 -7.44 1.23 2.45
N ILE A 8 -7.86 2.44 2.84
CA ILE A 8 -7.90 3.60 1.94
C ILE A 8 -6.54 4.28 2.01
N ARG A 9 -5.84 4.41 0.89
CA ARG A 9 -4.54 5.10 0.83
C ARG A 9 -4.52 6.14 -0.29
N PHE A 10 -4.30 7.38 0.08
CA PHE A 10 -3.90 8.41 -0.87
C PHE A 10 -2.38 8.27 -1.07
N THR A 11 -1.95 7.97 -2.28
CA THR A 11 -0.56 7.52 -2.52
C THR A 11 0.32 8.59 -3.13
N ASN A 12 -0.22 9.51 -3.93
CA ASN A 12 0.62 10.47 -4.63
C ASN A 12 -0.10 11.78 -4.96
N TYR A 13 0.48 12.90 -4.51
CA TYR A 13 0.17 14.24 -4.97
C TYR A 13 1.37 14.75 -5.75
N ASN A 14 1.25 14.81 -7.08
CA ASN A 14 2.32 15.35 -7.93
C ASN A 14 2.08 16.84 -8.14
N ASN A 15 2.77 17.68 -7.36
CA ASN A 15 2.67 19.14 -7.43
C ASN A 15 3.02 19.72 -8.80
N GLN A 16 3.81 19.01 -9.61
CA GLN A 16 4.25 19.51 -10.92
C GLN A 16 3.16 19.34 -12.00
N GLU A 17 2.25 18.38 -11.82
CA GLU A 17 1.24 18.04 -12.83
C GLU A 17 -0.20 18.33 -12.35
N ASN A 18 -0.37 18.83 -11.12
CA ASN A 18 -1.68 19.02 -10.47
C ASN A 18 -2.54 17.74 -10.51
N LEU A 19 -1.87 16.57 -10.42
CA LEU A 19 -2.50 15.26 -10.45
C LEU A 19 -2.54 14.67 -9.04
N ILE A 20 -3.70 14.13 -8.69
CA ILE A 20 -3.94 13.39 -7.46
C ILE A 20 -4.22 11.94 -7.83
N THR A 21 -3.41 11.02 -7.30
CA THR A 21 -3.66 9.59 -7.44
C THR A 21 -4.42 9.07 -6.23
N PHE A 22 -5.66 8.62 -6.47
CA PHE A 22 -6.49 7.96 -5.47
C PHE A 22 -6.34 6.44 -5.60
N ALA A 23 -6.00 5.75 -4.50
CA ALA A 23 -5.88 4.29 -4.49
C ALA A 23 -6.74 3.67 -3.38
N LEU A 24 -7.54 2.69 -3.76
CA LEU A 24 -8.37 1.91 -2.84
C LEU A 24 -7.92 0.45 -2.87
N GLU A 25 -7.37 -0.03 -1.76
CA GLU A 25 -7.00 -1.44 -1.62
C GLU A 25 -8.20 -2.23 -1.07
N TRP A 26 -8.79 -3.14 -1.84
CA TRP A 26 -9.85 -4.01 -1.33
C TRP A 26 -9.59 -5.49 -1.63
N THR A 27 -10.30 -6.37 -0.93
CA THR A 27 -10.13 -7.83 -1.09
C THR A 27 -10.65 -8.31 -2.44
N ASP A 28 -11.77 -7.75 -2.88
CA ASP A 28 -12.38 -8.03 -4.19
C ASP A 28 -12.00 -6.92 -5.20
N PRO A 29 -11.31 -7.25 -6.30
CA PRO A 29 -10.84 -6.25 -7.26
C PRO A 29 -11.98 -5.55 -8.02
N VAL A 30 -13.11 -6.24 -8.25
CA VAL A 30 -14.29 -5.65 -8.91
C VAL A 30 -14.89 -4.56 -8.02
N THR A 31 -15.15 -4.90 -6.76
CA THR A 31 -15.64 -3.93 -5.77
C THR A 31 -14.67 -2.78 -5.56
N ALA A 32 -13.35 -3.04 -5.55
CA ALA A 32 -12.33 -1.99 -5.41
C ALA A 32 -12.44 -0.92 -6.50
N SER A 33 -12.49 -1.34 -7.77
CA SER A 33 -12.58 -0.41 -8.90
C SER A 33 -13.87 0.40 -8.88
N LYS A 34 -15.00 -0.26 -8.61
CA LYS A 34 -16.32 0.38 -8.52
C LYS A 34 -16.36 1.43 -7.42
N TRP A 35 -15.96 1.06 -6.21
CA TRP A 35 -15.96 1.98 -5.07
C TRP A 35 -14.98 3.13 -5.26
N ALA A 36 -13.86 2.92 -5.94
CA ALA A 36 -12.94 4.00 -6.20
C ALA A 36 -13.57 5.09 -7.10
N ASN A 37 -14.27 4.68 -8.16
CA ASN A 37 -14.98 5.63 -9.03
C ASN A 37 -16.16 6.30 -8.31
N GLU A 38 -17.01 5.52 -7.62
CA GLU A 38 -18.16 6.05 -6.87
C GLU A 38 -17.72 7.01 -5.74
N TYR A 39 -16.58 6.74 -5.09
CA TYR A 39 -16.06 7.60 -4.04
C TYR A 39 -15.67 8.99 -4.56
N ILE A 40 -15.03 9.06 -5.74
CA ILE A 40 -14.68 10.35 -6.35
C ILE A 40 -15.94 11.10 -6.80
N GLU A 41 -16.94 10.40 -7.31
CA GLU A 41 -18.25 11.00 -7.65
C GLU A 41 -18.93 11.59 -6.42
N HIS A 42 -19.06 10.82 -5.34
CA HIS A 42 -19.63 11.29 -4.08
C HIS A 42 -18.84 12.45 -3.46
N LEU A 43 -17.51 12.43 -3.57
CA LEU A 43 -16.66 13.51 -3.08
C LEU A 43 -16.89 14.80 -3.88
N ASN A 44 -17.00 14.71 -5.20
CA ASN A 44 -17.35 15.84 -6.06
C ASN A 44 -18.72 16.43 -5.69
N ASP A 45 -19.73 15.58 -5.50
CA ASP A 45 -21.07 16.00 -5.10
C ASP A 45 -21.06 16.69 -3.72
N TYR A 46 -20.33 16.13 -2.76
CA TYR A 46 -20.19 16.72 -1.43
C TYR A 46 -19.57 18.11 -1.48
N ILE A 47 -18.45 18.27 -2.19
CA ILE A 47 -17.75 19.57 -2.31
C ILE A 47 -18.62 20.57 -3.07
N ARG A 48 -19.33 20.13 -4.12
CA ARG A 48 -20.27 20.98 -4.87
C ARG A 48 -21.36 21.53 -3.95
N ILE A 49 -22.06 20.65 -3.22
CA ILE A 49 -23.14 21.03 -2.31
C ILE A 49 -22.62 21.96 -1.21
N GLN A 50 -21.46 21.64 -0.64
CA GLN A 50 -20.84 22.48 0.39
C GLN A 50 -20.52 23.88 -0.15
N ALA A 51 -19.97 23.99 -1.36
CA ALA A 51 -19.66 25.27 -1.98
C ALA A 51 -20.93 26.12 -2.22
N VAL A 52 -22.04 25.51 -2.63
CA VAL A 52 -23.33 26.20 -2.78
C VAL A 52 -23.82 26.72 -1.42
N VAL A 53 -23.85 25.87 -0.39
CA VAL A 53 -24.31 26.25 0.95
C VAL A 53 -23.48 27.39 1.55
N GLU A 54 -22.15 27.34 1.37
CA GLU A 54 -21.24 28.38 1.86
C GLU A 54 -21.42 29.71 1.11
N ALA A 55 -21.60 29.66 -0.21
CA ALA A 55 -21.84 30.83 -1.03
C ALA A 55 -23.20 31.48 -0.72
N GLU A 56 -24.27 30.69 -0.54
CA GLU A 56 -25.60 31.16 -0.16
C GLU A 56 -25.58 31.86 1.22
N SER A 57 -24.91 31.25 2.20
CA SER A 57 -24.72 31.84 3.52
C SER A 57 -23.97 33.18 3.44
N SER A 58 -22.91 33.24 2.63
CA SER A 58 -22.13 34.45 2.39
C SER A 58 -22.96 35.54 1.70
N ILE A 59 -23.74 35.21 0.68
CA ILE A 59 -24.67 36.14 0.00
C ILE A 59 -25.68 36.69 1.01
N GLY A 60 -26.29 35.83 1.84
CA GLY A 60 -27.23 36.26 2.88
C GLY A 60 -26.62 37.22 3.89
N PHE A 61 -25.36 37.03 4.26
CA PHE A 61 -24.62 37.98 5.11
C PHE A 61 -24.35 39.31 4.40
N LEU A 62 -23.89 39.27 3.14
CA LEU A 62 -23.57 40.46 2.34
C LEU A 62 -24.82 41.30 2.04
N GLN A 63 -25.96 40.67 1.76
CA GLN A 63 -27.25 41.34 1.59
C GLN A 63 -27.67 42.10 2.85
N LYS A 64 -27.55 41.48 4.03
CA LYS A 64 -27.81 42.17 5.31
C LYS A 64 -26.89 43.37 5.52
N LYS A 65 -25.63 43.32 5.06
CA LYS A 65 -24.68 44.43 5.14
C LYS A 65 -24.95 45.53 4.12
N LEU A 66 -25.47 45.19 2.94
CA LEU A 66 -25.92 46.16 1.94
C LEU A 66 -27.04 47.04 2.48
N ASP A 67 -28.02 46.45 3.15
CA ASP A 67 -29.17 47.17 3.73
C ASP A 67 -28.75 48.14 4.84
N GLN A 68 -27.70 47.79 5.59
CA GLN A 68 -27.13 48.60 6.67
C GLN A 68 -26.19 49.71 6.17
N THR A 69 -25.79 49.67 4.89
CA THR A 69 -24.80 50.58 4.33
C THR A 69 -25.47 51.65 3.49
N SER A 70 -25.21 52.93 3.79
CA SER A 70 -25.72 54.09 3.03
C SER A 70 -24.73 54.63 1.98
N VAL A 71 -23.44 54.32 2.12
CA VAL A 71 -22.38 54.83 1.24
C VAL A 71 -22.39 54.07 -0.09
N VAL A 72 -22.67 54.78 -1.19
CA VAL A 72 -22.77 54.22 -2.55
C VAL A 72 -21.51 53.45 -2.95
N GLY A 73 -20.31 53.97 -2.67
CA GLY A 73 -19.07 53.30 -3.01
C GLY A 73 -18.89 51.94 -2.33
N LEU A 74 -19.32 51.80 -1.07
CA LEU A 74 -19.24 50.54 -0.34
C LEU A 74 -20.31 49.54 -0.84
N ARG A 75 -21.49 50.02 -1.26
CA ARG A 75 -22.49 49.17 -1.90
C ARG A 75 -21.97 48.53 -3.19
N THR A 76 -21.23 49.26 -4.02
CA THR A 76 -20.63 48.71 -5.24
C THR A 76 -19.68 47.55 -4.94
N ILE A 77 -18.85 47.67 -3.90
CA ILE A 77 -17.93 46.60 -3.48
C ILE A 77 -18.72 45.36 -3.01
N LEU A 78 -19.76 45.56 -2.20
CA LEU A 78 -20.60 44.47 -1.70
C LEU A 78 -21.36 43.76 -2.83
N TYR A 79 -21.84 44.49 -3.84
CA TYR A 79 -22.43 43.87 -5.04
C TYR A 79 -21.42 43.02 -5.79
N GLY A 80 -20.18 43.50 -5.97
CA GLY A 80 -19.11 42.69 -6.58
C GLY A 80 -18.79 41.42 -5.79
N MET A 81 -18.83 41.47 -4.46
CA MET A 81 -18.68 40.26 -3.63
C MET A 81 -19.85 39.29 -3.82
N ILE A 82 -21.09 39.78 -3.90
CA ILE A 82 -22.27 38.94 -4.18
C ILE A 82 -22.18 38.31 -5.57
N GLU A 83 -21.74 39.06 -6.57
CA GLU A 83 -21.52 38.56 -7.93
C GLU A 83 -20.50 37.41 -7.92
N GLN A 84 -19.37 37.58 -7.22
CA GLN A 84 -18.37 36.51 -7.06
C GLN A 84 -18.95 35.25 -6.42
N GLN A 85 -19.74 35.37 -5.35
CA GLN A 85 -20.38 34.21 -4.72
C GLN A 85 -21.44 33.57 -5.63
N THR A 86 -22.18 34.37 -6.38
CA THR A 86 -23.18 33.89 -7.34
C THR A 86 -22.52 33.11 -8.48
N GLN A 87 -21.36 33.56 -8.96
CA GLN A 87 -20.57 32.83 -9.95
C GLN A 87 -20.09 31.49 -9.40
N THR A 88 -19.70 31.41 -8.12
CA THR A 88 -19.34 30.13 -7.46
C THR A 88 -20.51 29.15 -7.48
N ILE A 89 -21.73 29.58 -7.11
CA ILE A 89 -22.95 28.75 -7.17
C ILE A 89 -23.20 28.28 -8.61
N MET A 90 -23.14 29.20 -9.58
CA MET A 90 -23.36 28.88 -10.99
C MET A 90 -22.36 27.83 -11.51
N LEU A 91 -21.08 27.95 -11.13
CA LEU A 91 -20.04 26.98 -11.51
C LEU A 91 -20.21 25.63 -10.82
N ALA A 92 -20.64 25.64 -9.56
CA ALA A 92 -20.96 24.44 -8.80
C ALA A 92 -22.11 23.68 -9.46
N ASP A 93 -23.24 24.32 -9.72
CA ASP A 93 -24.43 23.68 -10.29
C ASP A 93 -24.24 23.22 -11.74
N ALA A 94 -23.46 23.95 -12.54
CA ALA A 94 -23.25 23.62 -13.95
C ALA A 94 -22.32 22.41 -14.17
N ARG A 95 -21.48 22.05 -13.19
CA ARG A 95 -20.41 21.05 -13.37
C ARG A 95 -20.59 19.86 -12.43
N LYS A 96 -20.75 18.67 -13.01
CA LYS A 96 -20.72 17.41 -12.24
C LYS A 96 -19.35 17.16 -11.60
N GLU A 97 -18.29 17.35 -12.39
CA GLU A 97 -16.89 17.28 -11.93
C GLU A 97 -16.44 18.67 -11.45
N TYR A 98 -16.94 19.10 -10.30
CA TYR A 98 -16.68 20.44 -9.77
C TYR A 98 -15.26 20.60 -9.21
N ALA A 99 -14.80 19.65 -8.38
CA ALA A 99 -13.52 19.73 -7.68
C ALA A 99 -12.44 18.86 -8.33
N PHE A 100 -12.80 17.64 -8.74
CA PHE A 100 -11.90 16.67 -9.34
C PHE A 100 -12.41 16.23 -10.70
N LYS A 101 -11.54 16.31 -11.71
CA LYS A 101 -11.78 15.73 -13.03
C LYS A 101 -11.14 14.34 -13.10
N ILE A 102 -11.91 13.34 -13.51
CA ILE A 102 -11.38 11.98 -13.66
C ILE A 102 -10.60 11.92 -14.98
N ILE A 103 -9.27 11.85 -14.89
CA ILE A 103 -8.39 11.69 -16.06
C ILE A 103 -8.24 10.21 -16.42
N ASP A 104 -8.05 9.37 -15.40
CA ASP A 104 -7.94 7.93 -15.51
C ASP A 104 -8.89 7.26 -14.50
N ALA A 105 -9.84 6.49 -15.00
CA ALA A 105 -10.86 5.84 -14.18
C ALA A 105 -10.32 4.54 -13.60
N ALA A 106 -10.73 4.20 -12.38
CA ALA A 106 -10.28 2.97 -11.75
C ALA A 106 -10.85 1.76 -12.49
N VAL A 107 -9.95 0.92 -13.02
CA VAL A 107 -10.27 -0.36 -13.66
C VAL A 107 -9.89 -1.53 -12.75
N VAL A 108 -10.46 -2.69 -13.02
CA VAL A 108 -10.15 -3.93 -12.30
C VAL A 108 -8.67 -4.27 -12.53
N PRO A 109 -7.84 -4.44 -11.49
CA PRO A 109 -6.44 -4.79 -11.67
C PRO A 109 -6.27 -6.18 -12.28
N ASP A 110 -5.42 -6.30 -13.31
CA ASP A 110 -5.06 -7.58 -13.92
C ASP A 110 -4.19 -8.44 -12.99
N GLU A 111 -3.34 -7.77 -12.19
CA GLU A 111 -2.44 -8.43 -11.24
C GLU A 111 -2.77 -8.07 -9.78
N ARG A 112 -2.56 -9.03 -8.88
CA ARG A 112 -2.76 -8.80 -7.44
C ARG A 112 -1.63 -7.95 -6.88
N VAL A 113 -1.98 -6.75 -6.41
CA VAL A 113 -1.04 -5.78 -5.82
C VAL A 113 -0.32 -6.32 -4.57
N ARG A 114 -0.98 -7.16 -3.75
CA ARG A 114 -0.39 -7.73 -2.52
C ARG A 114 -0.90 -9.15 -2.22
N PRO A 115 -0.11 -9.99 -1.53
CA PRO A 115 1.31 -9.82 -1.18
C PRO A 115 2.22 -10.21 -2.35
N ASN A 116 3.35 -9.52 -2.51
CA ASN A 116 4.36 -9.93 -3.48
C ASN A 116 5.08 -11.19 -2.97
N LYS A 117 4.67 -12.35 -3.50
CA LYS A 117 5.21 -13.67 -3.11
C LYS A 117 6.72 -13.77 -3.34
N THR A 118 7.26 -13.03 -4.31
CA THR A 118 8.69 -13.03 -4.63
C THR A 118 9.52 -12.44 -3.48
N ILE A 119 9.07 -11.32 -2.90
CA ILE A 119 9.78 -10.70 -1.78
C ILE A 119 9.79 -11.63 -0.56
N ILE A 120 8.65 -12.27 -0.27
CA ILE A 120 8.54 -13.22 0.84
C ILE A 120 9.49 -14.41 0.62
N LEU A 121 9.53 -14.95 -0.60
CA LEU A 121 10.41 -16.06 -0.95
C LEU A 121 11.88 -15.69 -0.75
N VAL A 122 12.31 -14.53 -1.25
CA VAL A 122 13.70 -14.05 -1.15
C VAL A 122 14.11 -13.84 0.31
N ILE A 123 13.24 -13.25 1.13
CA ILE A 123 13.52 -13.06 2.55
C ILE A 123 13.60 -14.42 3.27
N ALA A 124 12.71 -15.36 2.96
CA ALA A 124 12.69 -16.68 3.57
C ALA A 124 13.94 -17.51 3.20
N THR A 125 14.42 -17.46 1.94
CA THR A 125 15.66 -18.15 1.55
C THR A 125 16.88 -17.55 2.22
N PHE A 126 17.00 -16.22 2.27
CA PHE A 126 18.13 -15.57 2.95
C PHE A 126 18.12 -15.84 4.46
N ALA A 127 16.96 -15.75 5.11
CA ALA A 127 16.83 -16.06 6.53
C ALA A 127 17.15 -17.54 6.81
N GLY A 128 16.58 -18.45 6.03
CA GLY A 128 16.82 -19.89 6.17
C GLY A 128 18.30 -20.27 5.97
N PHE A 129 18.97 -19.64 5.00
CA PHE A 129 20.39 -19.85 4.77
C PHE A 129 21.23 -19.37 5.96
N ALA A 130 20.94 -18.18 6.50
CA ALA A 130 21.62 -17.67 7.69
C ALA A 130 21.42 -18.57 8.92
N PHE A 131 20.18 -19.03 9.16
CA PHE A 131 19.89 -19.98 10.25
C PHE A 131 20.59 -21.33 10.06
N SER A 132 20.66 -21.83 8.84
CA SER A 132 21.36 -23.08 8.52
C SER A 132 22.86 -22.98 8.78
N LEU A 133 23.49 -21.87 8.37
CA LEU A 133 24.90 -21.59 8.66
C LEU A 133 25.15 -21.51 10.16
N PHE A 134 24.32 -20.76 10.89
CA PHE A 134 24.45 -20.65 12.34
C PHE A 134 24.35 -22.02 13.04
N TYR A 135 23.38 -22.83 12.62
CA TYR A 135 23.22 -24.19 13.14
C TYR A 135 24.41 -25.09 12.81
N ALA A 136 24.92 -25.05 11.58
CA ALA A 136 26.10 -25.83 11.18
C ALA A 136 27.34 -25.45 12.00
N VAL A 137 27.56 -24.15 12.22
CA VAL A 137 28.64 -23.62 13.06
C VAL A 137 28.47 -24.08 14.52
N PHE A 138 27.26 -23.94 15.07
CA PHE A 138 26.99 -24.39 16.44
C PHE A 138 27.20 -25.91 16.59
N SER A 139 26.76 -26.70 15.62
CA SER A 139 26.98 -28.14 15.59
C SER A 139 28.46 -28.49 15.54
N ILE A 140 29.28 -27.81 14.73
CA ILE A 140 30.71 -28.15 14.63
C ILE A 140 31.49 -27.78 15.90
N TYR A 141 31.06 -26.79 16.68
CA TYR A 141 31.71 -26.46 17.96
C TYR A 141 31.22 -27.33 19.12
N THR A 142 29.94 -27.68 19.16
CA THR A 142 29.36 -28.48 20.26
C THR A 142 29.61 -29.98 20.14
N VAL A 143 29.59 -30.55 18.93
CA VAL A 143 29.86 -31.97 18.69
C VAL A 143 31.24 -32.43 19.20
N PRO A 144 32.36 -31.73 18.95
CA PRO A 144 33.66 -32.14 19.50
C PRO A 144 33.71 -31.97 21.01
N LEU A 145 33.15 -30.88 21.57
CA LEU A 145 33.10 -30.67 23.02
C LEU A 145 32.30 -31.77 23.73
N ILE A 146 31.20 -32.22 23.14
CA ILE A 146 30.39 -33.34 23.64
C ILE A 146 31.17 -34.67 23.48
N LYS A 147 31.85 -34.91 22.37
CA LYS A 147 32.67 -36.12 22.16
C LYS A 147 33.82 -36.23 23.17
N ASP A 148 34.46 -35.11 23.50
CA ASP A 148 35.54 -35.05 24.50
C ASP A 148 35.01 -35.30 25.92
N VAL A 149 33.82 -34.80 26.25
CA VAL A 149 33.16 -35.01 27.55
C VAL A 149 32.61 -36.43 27.73
N ILE A 150 32.10 -37.07 26.66
CA ILE A 150 31.55 -38.45 26.73
C ILE A 150 32.65 -39.51 26.46
N GLY A 151 33.87 -39.14 26.09
CA GLY A 151 35.01 -40.05 25.98
C GLY A 151 34.91 -41.09 24.85
N ILE A 152 34.19 -40.78 23.77
CA ILE A 152 34.09 -41.68 22.61
C ILE A 152 35.24 -41.39 21.65
N LYS A 153 36.36 -42.11 21.84
CA LYS A 153 37.49 -42.15 20.89
C LYS A 153 36.97 -42.69 19.54
N GLU A 154 37.44 -42.09 18.44
CA GLU A 154 37.08 -42.40 17.04
C GLU A 154 36.51 -43.80 16.86
N THR A 155 35.26 -43.89 16.38
CA THR A 155 34.70 -45.15 15.90
C THR A 155 35.60 -45.68 14.82
N GLN A 156 36.43 -46.66 15.19
CA GLN A 156 37.03 -47.62 14.27
C GLN A 156 35.92 -48.03 13.29
N PRO A 157 36.15 -47.99 11.96
CA PRO A 157 35.11 -48.35 11.01
C PRO A 157 34.55 -49.72 11.41
N LEU A 158 33.22 -49.83 11.57
CA LEU A 158 32.56 -51.07 12.03
C LEU A 158 32.85 -52.27 11.11
N ILE A 159 33.43 -52.03 9.93
CA ILE A 159 33.83 -53.05 8.96
C ILE A 159 35.24 -52.69 8.49
N ASP A 160 36.23 -53.43 8.97
CA ASP A 160 37.56 -53.45 8.37
C ASP A 160 37.48 -54.26 7.06
N ILE A 161 37.33 -53.58 5.94
CA ILE A 161 37.09 -54.17 4.61
C ILE A 161 38.25 -55.10 4.22
N ASP A 162 39.45 -54.84 4.74
CA ASP A 162 40.66 -55.62 4.48
C ASP A 162 40.69 -56.96 5.23
N SER A 163 39.92 -57.06 6.32
CA SER A 163 39.77 -58.30 7.09
C SER A 163 38.81 -59.31 6.46
N ILE A 164 38.07 -58.94 5.39
CA ILE A 164 37.10 -59.82 4.73
C ILE A 164 37.83 -60.72 3.72
N PRO A 165 38.02 -62.02 4.02
CA PRO A 165 38.79 -62.93 3.15
C PRO A 165 38.16 -63.12 1.77
N LEU A 166 36.85 -62.87 1.64
CA LEU A 166 36.11 -62.95 0.38
C LEU A 166 36.56 -61.88 -0.62
N ILE A 167 36.79 -60.65 -0.16
CA ILE A 167 37.17 -59.51 -1.01
C ILE A 167 38.60 -59.68 -1.53
N ASN A 168 39.52 -60.10 -0.64
CA ASN A 168 40.89 -60.42 -1.04
C ASN A 168 40.97 -61.57 -2.05
N LYS A 169 40.10 -62.58 -1.92
CA LYS A 169 40.04 -63.70 -2.88
C LYS A 169 39.48 -63.29 -4.24
N VAL A 170 38.55 -62.34 -4.28
CA VAL A 170 38.02 -61.77 -5.53
C VAL A 170 39.04 -60.84 -6.20
N LEU A 171 39.69 -59.95 -5.44
CA LEU A 171 40.72 -59.05 -5.96
C LEU A 171 41.93 -59.81 -6.52
N LYS A 172 42.34 -60.91 -5.87
CA LYS A 172 43.44 -61.76 -6.35
C LYS A 172 43.08 -62.61 -7.57
N LYS A 173 41.79 -62.71 -7.92
CA LYS A 173 41.31 -63.39 -9.14
C LYS A 173 41.28 -62.48 -10.36
N PHE A 174 41.34 -61.16 -10.15
CA PHE A 174 41.33 -60.14 -11.20
C PHE A 174 42.73 -59.59 -11.55
N ARG A 175 43.78 -60.08 -10.90
CA ARG A 175 45.19 -59.80 -11.21
C ARG A 175 45.87 -61.07 -11.70
#